data_AF-A0A127PXI5-F1
#
_entry.id   AF-A0A127PXI5-F1
#
_cell.length_a   1.000
_cell.length_b   1.000
_cell.length_c   1.000
_cell.angle_alpha   90.00
_cell.angle_beta   90.00
_cell.angle_gamma   90.00
#
_symmetry.space_group_name_H-M   'P 1'
#
loop_
_entity.id
_entity.type
_entity.pdbx_description
1 polymer ?
#
loop_
_entity_poly.entity_id
_entity_poly.type
_entity_poly.pdbx_seq_one_letter_code
_entity_poly.pdbx_strand_id
1 'polypeptide(L)'
;MPRHLLRFILPLCLCSGSAFAACPEAPAGLRDIEANSYYSDAHYSIVDPVLKAKNEAAVKPFSDYLATVSADADRYIAGGDAAAAQCALRWLDRWAVDGAMLGKVSSSQAQYERKWTLAGVALAYIKVRPLAEPAQRVHIEAWLPRLADAALAFVNNGKGARNNHYYWVGLAVMATGVATGEQRYIDAASKIYDSALNDIGDDGSLPLEMNRAGRALAYHNYALAPLVMMAELSRLHHEDWYLRRHGRLQKLAQRVLDGIADPTWFVQKTGAAQEMPKGGILGWIVFYRETAPELTAPSQALMTQAPFRYAQLGGNLSVLADKHFFEQ
;
A
#
# COMPACT_ATOMS: atom_id res chain seq x y z
N MET A 1 -53.85 -33.48 -51.28
CA MET A 1 -53.83 -33.56 -49.80
C MET A 1 -53.24 -34.91 -49.40
N PRO A 2 -52.37 -35.05 -48.38
CA PRO A 2 -51.57 -34.06 -47.64
C PRO A 2 -50.04 -34.25 -47.86
N ARG A 3 -49.26 -33.17 -47.71
CA ARG A 3 -47.79 -33.18 -47.69
C ARG A 3 -47.32 -33.22 -46.24
N HIS A 4 -46.53 -34.24 -45.89
CA HIS A 4 -45.87 -34.34 -44.59
C HIS A 4 -44.74 -33.29 -44.49
N LEU A 5 -44.85 -32.36 -43.54
CA LEU A 5 -43.74 -31.49 -43.14
C LEU A 5 -42.86 -32.21 -42.11
N LEU A 6 -41.63 -32.54 -42.51
CA LEU A 6 -40.54 -32.90 -41.59
C LEU A 6 -40.11 -31.64 -40.82
N ARG A 7 -40.30 -31.63 -39.50
CA ARG A 7 -39.68 -30.64 -38.60
C ARG A 7 -38.24 -31.08 -38.31
N PHE A 8 -37.27 -30.38 -38.88
CA PHE A 8 -35.89 -30.42 -38.41
C PHE A 8 -35.78 -29.67 -37.08
N ILE A 9 -35.42 -30.38 -36.02
CA ILE A 9 -35.04 -29.78 -34.73
C ILE A 9 -33.53 -29.55 -34.79
N LEU A 10 -33.13 -28.29 -34.87
CA LEU A 10 -31.73 -27.88 -34.75
C LEU A 10 -31.33 -27.89 -33.25
N PRO A 11 -30.20 -28.50 -32.86
CA PRO A 11 -29.74 -28.42 -31.47
C PRO A 11 -29.20 -27.02 -31.21
N LEU A 12 -29.83 -26.32 -30.26
CA LEU A 12 -29.35 -25.01 -29.77
C LEU A 12 -28.09 -25.26 -28.94
N CYS A 13 -26.92 -25.01 -29.53
CA CYS A 13 -25.65 -25.01 -28.82
C CYS A 13 -25.62 -23.75 -27.94
N LEU A 14 -25.95 -23.89 -26.66
CA LEU A 14 -25.78 -22.84 -25.65
C LEU A 14 -24.28 -22.69 -25.39
N CYS A 15 -23.61 -21.84 -26.15
CA CYS A 15 -22.33 -21.29 -25.74
C CYS A 15 -22.58 -20.46 -24.48
N SER A 16 -22.25 -21.02 -23.32
CA SER A 16 -22.09 -20.26 -22.08
C SER A 16 -20.91 -19.32 -22.24
N GLY A 17 -21.15 -18.17 -22.87
CA GLY A 17 -20.21 -17.06 -22.83
C GLY A 17 -20.06 -16.66 -21.38
N SER A 18 -18.90 -16.95 -20.78
CA SER A 18 -18.49 -16.31 -19.54
C SER A 18 -18.64 -14.81 -19.76
N ALA A 19 -19.60 -14.20 -19.08
CA ALA A 19 -19.72 -12.76 -19.05
C ALA A 19 -18.42 -12.26 -18.40
N PHE A 20 -17.46 -11.84 -19.23
CA PHE A 20 -16.32 -11.06 -18.77
C PHE A 20 -16.92 -9.90 -17.97
N ALA A 21 -16.60 -9.85 -16.66
CA ALA A 21 -17.00 -8.71 -15.85
C ALA A 21 -16.52 -7.45 -16.60
N ALA A 22 -17.47 -6.63 -17.05
CA ALA A 22 -17.16 -5.45 -17.84
C ALA A 22 -16.22 -4.56 -17.02
N CYS A 23 -15.07 -4.21 -17.58
CA CYS A 23 -14.19 -3.24 -16.96
C CYS A 23 -14.89 -1.87 -17.00
N PRO A 24 -15.22 -1.26 -15.85
CA PRO A 24 -15.82 0.06 -15.83
C PRO A 24 -14.89 1.09 -16.46
N GLU A 25 -15.48 2.15 -17.02
CA GLU A 25 -14.71 3.29 -17.51
C GLU A 25 -13.90 3.92 -16.36
N ALA A 26 -12.62 4.20 -16.61
CA ALA A 26 -11.76 4.83 -15.63
C ALA A 26 -12.21 6.28 -15.36
N PRO A 27 -12.38 6.68 -14.10
CA PRO A 27 -12.70 8.07 -13.79
C PRO A 27 -11.58 9.00 -14.24
N ALA A 28 -11.92 10.25 -14.58
CA ALA A 28 -10.93 11.27 -14.94
C ALA A 28 -9.92 11.48 -13.80
N GLY A 29 -8.66 11.67 -14.17
CA GLY A 29 -7.57 11.90 -13.23
C GLY A 29 -7.67 13.27 -12.57
N LEU A 30 -7.82 13.28 -11.24
CA LEU A 30 -7.82 14.52 -10.46
C LEU A 30 -6.40 15.03 -10.30
N ARG A 31 -6.08 16.16 -10.95
CA ARG A 31 -4.74 16.77 -10.90
C ARG A 31 -4.42 17.35 -9.52
N ASP A 32 -5.38 18.05 -8.93
CA ASP A 32 -5.23 18.71 -7.64
C ASP A 32 -5.65 17.77 -6.50
N ILE A 33 -5.06 17.96 -5.33
CA ILE A 33 -5.42 17.21 -4.12
C ILE A 33 -5.81 18.19 -3.03
N GLU A 34 -7.05 18.03 -2.56
CA GLU A 34 -7.56 18.73 -1.40
C GLU A 34 -7.71 17.77 -0.23
N ALA A 35 -7.09 18.11 0.90
CA ALA A 35 -7.20 17.34 2.12
C ALA A 35 -6.95 18.24 3.34
N ASN A 36 -7.44 17.83 4.51
CA ASN A 36 -7.28 18.56 5.77
C ASN A 36 -6.79 17.67 6.91
N SER A 37 -5.97 18.23 7.79
CA SER A 37 -5.67 17.57 9.07
C SER A 37 -6.97 17.33 9.85
N TYR A 38 -7.01 16.24 10.61
CA TYR A 38 -8.18 15.81 11.37
C TYR A 38 -7.85 15.45 12.83
N TYR A 39 -6.71 15.93 13.32
CA TYR A 39 -6.35 15.82 14.74
C TYR A 39 -6.53 17.16 15.44
N SER A 40 -7.06 17.12 16.66
CA SER A 40 -7.34 18.31 17.48
C SER A 40 -6.29 18.61 18.55
N ASP A 41 -5.31 17.73 18.73
CA ASP A 41 -4.26 17.84 19.74
C ASP A 41 -2.84 17.83 19.13
N ALA A 42 -1.86 18.29 19.91
CA ALA A 42 -0.45 18.38 19.47
C ALA A 42 0.23 17.00 19.31
N HIS A 43 -0.30 15.95 19.95
CA HIS A 43 0.21 14.59 19.82
C HIS A 43 -0.34 13.85 18.60
N TYR A 44 -1.28 14.46 17.87
CA TYR A 44 -2.02 13.82 16.77
C TYR A 44 -2.65 12.49 17.24
N SER A 45 -3.26 12.53 18.43
CA SER A 45 -3.82 11.38 19.14
C SER A 45 -5.34 11.47 19.29
N ILE A 46 -5.92 12.66 19.19
CA ILE A 46 -7.36 12.90 19.31
C ILE A 46 -7.90 13.28 17.94
N VAL A 47 -8.76 12.42 17.39
CA VAL A 47 -9.41 12.64 16.10
C VAL A 47 -10.61 13.56 16.28
N ASP A 48 -10.66 14.63 15.50
CA ASP A 48 -11.87 15.42 15.32
C ASP A 48 -12.77 14.72 14.28
N PRO A 49 -13.96 14.22 14.66
CA PRO A 49 -14.80 13.43 13.76
C PRO A 49 -15.33 14.25 12.58
N VAL A 50 -15.55 15.56 12.74
CA VAL A 50 -16.04 16.44 11.67
C VAL A 50 -14.94 16.69 10.66
N LEU A 51 -13.73 17.03 11.12
CA LEU A 51 -12.57 17.19 10.24
C LEU A 51 -12.19 15.89 9.55
N LYS A 52 -12.32 14.75 10.24
CA LYS A 52 -12.09 13.43 9.66
C LYS A 52 -13.09 13.13 8.54
N ALA A 53 -14.39 13.30 8.78
CA ALA A 53 -15.41 13.08 7.76
C ALA A 53 -15.22 14.01 6.55
N LYS A 54 -14.84 15.28 6.78
CA LYS A 54 -14.49 16.22 5.71
C LYS A 54 -13.29 15.73 4.88
N ASN A 55 -12.23 15.28 5.56
CA ASN A 55 -11.04 14.78 4.88
C ASN A 55 -11.35 13.51 4.09
N GLU A 56 -12.07 12.55 4.68
CA GLU A 56 -12.50 11.31 4.04
C GLU A 56 -13.33 11.58 2.78
N ALA A 57 -14.27 12.54 2.84
CA ALA A 57 -15.04 12.94 1.66
C ALA A 57 -14.15 13.56 0.56
N ALA A 58 -13.19 14.40 0.94
CA ALA A 58 -12.28 15.07 0.00
C ALA A 58 -11.34 14.07 -0.72
N VAL A 59 -10.82 13.07 0.01
CA VAL A 59 -9.89 12.09 -0.56
C VAL A 59 -10.58 10.84 -1.13
N LYS A 60 -11.89 10.68 -0.95
CA LYS A 60 -12.67 9.52 -1.41
C LYS A 60 -12.40 9.13 -2.87
N PRO A 61 -12.32 10.06 -3.84
CA PRO A 61 -12.03 9.69 -5.22
C PRO A 61 -10.69 8.98 -5.40
N PHE A 62 -9.67 9.34 -4.62
CA PHE A 62 -8.35 8.70 -4.64
C PHE A 62 -8.38 7.32 -3.99
N SER A 63 -9.07 7.19 -2.85
CA SER A 63 -9.19 5.89 -2.18
C SER A 63 -10.02 4.88 -2.98
N ASP A 64 -11.13 5.33 -3.59
CA ASP A 64 -11.97 4.47 -4.43
C ASP A 64 -11.22 4.01 -5.68
N TYR A 65 -10.54 4.94 -6.35
CA TYR A 65 -9.70 4.64 -7.51
C TYR A 65 -8.64 3.60 -7.16
N LEU A 66 -7.88 3.82 -6.08
CA LEU A 66 -6.82 2.92 -5.66
C LEU A 66 -7.39 1.55 -5.26
N ALA A 67 -8.53 1.50 -4.58
CA ALA A 67 -9.18 0.24 -4.20
C ALA A 67 -9.54 -0.60 -5.44
N THR A 68 -10.12 0.01 -6.48
CA THR A 68 -10.46 -0.69 -7.74
C THR A 68 -9.21 -1.18 -8.45
N VAL A 69 -8.22 -0.31 -8.69
CA VAL A 69 -6.96 -0.69 -9.38
C VAL A 69 -6.25 -1.81 -8.62
N SER A 70 -6.19 -1.72 -7.29
CA SER A 70 -5.55 -2.73 -6.46
C SER A 70 -6.29 -4.07 -6.54
N ALA A 71 -7.62 -4.07 -6.45
CA ALA A 71 -8.41 -5.30 -6.46
C ALA A 71 -8.29 -6.07 -7.79
N ASP A 72 -8.28 -5.34 -8.91
CA ASP A 72 -8.11 -5.97 -10.23
C ASP A 72 -6.68 -6.50 -10.43
N ALA A 73 -5.66 -5.78 -9.96
CA ALA A 73 -4.30 -6.28 -9.96
C ALA A 73 -4.12 -7.51 -9.03
N ASP A 74 -4.84 -7.57 -7.90
CA ASP A 74 -4.81 -8.73 -6.99
C ASP A 74 -5.47 -9.97 -7.60
N ARG A 75 -6.57 -9.80 -8.37
CA ARG A 75 -7.21 -10.92 -9.10
C ARG A 75 -6.24 -11.56 -10.10
N TYR A 76 -5.41 -10.75 -10.74
CA TYR A 76 -4.37 -11.25 -11.64
C TYR A 76 -3.34 -12.10 -10.90
N ILE A 77 -2.80 -11.62 -9.78
CA ILE A 77 -1.83 -12.40 -8.98
C ILE A 77 -2.45 -13.66 -8.36
N ALA A 78 -3.69 -13.58 -7.88
CA ALA A 78 -4.36 -14.71 -7.25
C ALA A 78 -4.63 -15.87 -8.22
N GLY A 79 -5.10 -15.57 -9.43
CA GLY A 79 -5.67 -16.57 -10.34
C GLY A 79 -5.38 -16.39 -11.83
N GLY A 80 -4.50 -15.45 -12.22
CA GLY A 80 -4.13 -15.24 -13.62
C GLY A 80 -5.19 -14.51 -14.46
N ASP A 81 -6.09 -13.74 -13.83
CA ASP A 81 -7.14 -12.99 -14.52
C ASP A 81 -6.58 -11.82 -15.35
N ALA A 82 -6.24 -12.11 -16.60
CA ALA A 82 -5.67 -11.13 -17.52
C ALA A 82 -6.65 -10.01 -17.87
N ALA A 83 -7.97 -10.26 -17.84
CA ALA A 83 -8.97 -9.23 -18.12
C ALA A 83 -9.01 -8.18 -17.00
N ALA A 84 -8.90 -8.62 -15.74
CA ALA A 84 -8.75 -7.72 -14.59
C ALA A 84 -7.44 -6.93 -14.68
N ALA A 85 -6.32 -7.58 -14.99
CA ALA A 85 -5.03 -6.88 -15.18
C ALA A 85 -5.12 -5.76 -16.24
N GLN A 86 -5.74 -6.05 -17.38
CA GLN A 86 -5.97 -5.06 -18.43
C GLN A 86 -6.90 -3.92 -17.98
N CYS A 87 -7.85 -4.19 -17.08
CA CYS A 87 -8.68 -3.15 -16.48
C CYS A 87 -7.86 -2.21 -15.58
N ALA A 88 -7.04 -2.77 -14.69
CA ALA A 88 -6.13 -2.01 -13.84
C ALA A 88 -5.18 -1.14 -14.69
N LEU A 89 -4.63 -1.69 -15.79
CA LEU A 89 -3.76 -0.96 -16.71
C LEU A 89 -4.45 0.21 -17.42
N ARG A 90 -5.70 0.04 -17.88
CA ARG A 90 -6.49 1.14 -18.46
C ARG A 90 -6.75 2.26 -17.47
N TRP A 91 -7.02 1.92 -16.21
CA TRP A 91 -7.22 2.91 -15.15
C TRP A 91 -5.94 3.66 -14.82
N LEU A 92 -4.82 2.94 -14.66
CA LEU A 92 -3.48 3.51 -14.46
C LEU A 92 -3.08 4.45 -15.59
N ASP A 93 -3.25 4.01 -16.84
CA ASP A 93 -2.94 4.81 -18.03
C ASP A 93 -3.79 6.08 -18.08
N ARG A 94 -5.09 5.99 -17.79
CA ARG A 94 -5.98 7.16 -17.77
C ARG A 94 -5.51 8.23 -16.79
N TRP A 95 -5.17 7.84 -15.56
CA TRP A 95 -4.67 8.79 -14.55
C TRP A 95 -3.28 9.34 -14.89
N ALA A 96 -2.45 8.53 -15.53
CA ALA A 96 -1.14 8.96 -16.01
C ALA A 96 -1.27 10.03 -17.11
N VAL A 97 -2.13 9.81 -18.11
CA VAL A 97 -2.43 10.77 -19.19
C VAL A 97 -2.99 12.08 -18.66
N ASP A 98 -3.96 12.01 -17.73
CA ASP A 98 -4.57 13.20 -17.13
C ASP A 98 -3.59 13.94 -16.18
N GLY A 99 -2.46 13.30 -15.83
CA GLY A 99 -1.49 13.78 -14.87
C GLY A 99 -2.09 13.97 -13.48
N ALA A 100 -2.86 12.97 -13.05
CA ALA A 100 -3.47 12.94 -11.72
C ALA A 100 -2.43 13.20 -10.63
N MET A 101 -2.82 13.94 -9.60
CA MET A 101 -2.00 14.33 -8.45
C MET A 101 -0.79 15.22 -8.73
N LEU A 102 -0.54 15.65 -9.97
CA LEU A 102 0.60 16.53 -10.34
C LEU A 102 0.28 18.03 -10.29
N GLY A 103 -0.93 18.40 -9.89
CA GLY A 103 -1.37 19.77 -9.72
C GLY A 103 -1.12 20.33 -8.32
N LYS A 104 -1.99 21.25 -7.90
CA LYS A 104 -1.95 21.93 -6.62
C LYS A 104 -2.25 20.96 -5.48
N VAL A 105 -1.52 21.10 -4.37
CA VAL A 105 -1.73 20.38 -3.11
C VAL A 105 -2.05 21.38 -2.02
N SER A 106 -3.21 21.23 -1.38
CA SER A 106 -3.74 22.25 -0.47
C SER A 106 -3.07 22.28 0.92
N SER A 107 -2.44 21.18 1.34
CA SER A 107 -1.91 21.02 2.71
C SER A 107 -0.86 19.91 2.81
N SER A 108 -0.22 19.77 3.98
CA SER A 108 0.60 18.58 4.29
C SER A 108 -0.21 17.29 4.24
N GLN A 109 -1.49 17.33 4.64
CA GLN A 109 -2.36 16.16 4.52
C GLN A 109 -2.57 15.76 3.04
N ALA A 110 -2.66 16.73 2.13
CA ALA A 110 -2.81 16.45 0.70
C ALA A 110 -1.52 15.82 0.12
N GLN A 111 -0.36 16.23 0.63
CA GLN A 111 0.93 15.59 0.31
C GLN A 111 0.99 14.16 0.86
N TYR A 112 0.36 13.91 2.01
CA TYR A 112 0.26 12.57 2.56
C TYR A 112 -0.62 11.66 1.72
N GLU A 113 -1.76 12.16 1.23
CA GLU A 113 -2.59 11.44 0.29
C GLU A 113 -1.80 11.08 -0.97
N ARG A 114 -1.10 12.04 -1.58
CA ARG A 114 -0.25 11.81 -2.76
C ARG A 114 0.71 10.63 -2.58
N LYS A 115 1.47 10.58 -1.47
CA LYS A 115 2.45 9.50 -1.26
C LYS A 115 1.78 8.14 -1.06
N TRP A 116 0.62 8.10 -0.38
CA TRP A 116 -0.09 6.86 -0.12
C TRP A 116 -0.74 6.31 -1.39
N THR A 117 -1.37 7.17 -2.18
CA THR A 117 -1.90 6.80 -3.48
C THR A 117 -0.77 6.34 -4.39
N LEU A 118 0.36 7.07 -4.45
CA LEU A 118 1.55 6.69 -5.22
C LEU A 118 2.05 5.28 -4.84
N ALA A 119 2.24 4.99 -3.55
CA ALA A 119 2.68 3.67 -3.11
C ALA A 119 1.76 2.55 -3.62
N GLY A 120 0.45 2.73 -3.45
CA GLY A 120 -0.53 1.74 -3.88
C GLY A 120 -0.59 1.55 -5.40
N VAL A 121 -0.58 2.63 -6.20
CA VAL A 121 -0.64 2.52 -7.66
C VAL A 121 0.65 1.95 -8.25
N ALA A 122 1.81 2.29 -7.68
CA ALA A 122 3.09 1.73 -8.11
C ALA A 122 3.15 0.22 -7.81
N LEU A 123 2.75 -0.21 -6.61
CA LEU A 123 2.65 -1.64 -6.26
C LEU A 123 1.63 -2.38 -7.13
N ALA A 124 0.49 -1.76 -7.44
CA ALA A 124 -0.47 -2.31 -8.38
C ALA A 124 0.13 -2.47 -9.78
N TYR A 125 0.86 -1.46 -10.26
CA TYR A 125 1.51 -1.50 -11.56
C TYR A 125 2.58 -2.59 -11.64
N ILE A 126 3.43 -2.79 -10.62
CA ILE A 126 4.43 -3.88 -10.61
C ILE A 126 3.76 -5.24 -10.92
N LYS A 127 2.59 -5.52 -10.32
CA LYS A 127 1.84 -6.77 -10.53
C LYS A 127 1.37 -6.98 -11.97
N VAL A 128 0.95 -5.91 -12.65
CA VAL A 128 0.31 -6.00 -13.98
C VAL A 128 1.18 -5.51 -15.13
N ARG A 129 2.34 -4.90 -14.82
CA ARG A 129 3.29 -4.35 -15.80
C ARG A 129 3.66 -5.31 -16.93
N PRO A 130 3.86 -6.63 -16.71
CA PRO A 130 4.13 -7.56 -17.81
C PRO A 130 3.09 -7.54 -18.94
N LEU A 131 1.83 -7.21 -18.62
CA LEU A 131 0.73 -7.14 -19.58
C LEU A 131 0.47 -5.73 -20.16
N ALA A 132 1.22 -4.71 -19.71
CA ALA A 132 1.06 -3.33 -20.15
C ALA A 132 1.47 -3.15 -21.62
N GLU A 133 0.59 -2.54 -22.41
CA GLU A 133 0.88 -2.14 -23.79
C GLU A 133 1.96 -1.06 -23.83
N PRO A 134 2.75 -0.95 -24.92
CA PRO A 134 3.83 0.05 -25.01
C PRO A 134 3.37 1.49 -24.75
N ALA A 135 2.19 1.88 -25.24
CA ALA A 135 1.64 3.22 -25.00
C ALA A 135 1.31 3.45 -23.51
N GLN A 136 0.71 2.47 -22.84
CA GLN A 136 0.42 2.53 -21.41
C GLN A 136 1.71 2.64 -20.59
N ARG A 137 2.76 1.89 -20.96
CA ARG A 137 4.07 1.98 -20.30
C ARG A 137 4.64 3.38 -20.41
N VAL A 138 4.61 4.00 -21.59
CA VAL A 138 5.12 5.37 -21.80
C VAL A 138 4.45 6.37 -20.86
N HIS A 139 3.12 6.32 -20.71
CA HIS A 139 2.42 7.26 -19.84
C HIS A 139 2.65 6.95 -18.35
N ILE A 140 2.45 5.69 -17.94
CA ILE A 140 2.55 5.29 -16.52
C ILE A 140 3.97 5.47 -16.01
N GLU A 141 4.98 5.03 -16.76
CA GLU A 141 6.40 5.13 -16.38
C GLU A 141 6.93 6.57 -16.47
N ALA A 142 6.24 7.49 -17.16
CA ALA A 142 6.53 8.93 -17.06
C ALA A 142 5.80 9.62 -15.88
N TRP A 143 4.66 9.08 -15.45
CA TRP A 143 3.84 9.66 -14.38
C TRP A 143 4.34 9.31 -12.99
N LEU A 144 4.65 8.04 -12.70
CA LEU A 144 5.10 7.59 -11.38
C LEU A 144 6.37 8.33 -10.90
N PRO A 145 7.43 8.49 -11.72
CA PRO A 145 8.61 9.26 -11.33
C PRO A 145 8.30 10.69 -10.92
N ARG A 146 7.41 11.37 -11.64
CA ARG A 146 7.05 12.77 -11.31
C ARG A 146 6.37 12.89 -9.95
N LEU A 147 5.57 11.89 -9.57
CA LEU A 147 4.98 11.82 -8.23
C LEU A 147 6.02 11.50 -7.16
N ALA A 148 6.95 10.57 -7.44
CA ALA A 148 8.04 10.22 -6.54
C ALA A 148 8.97 11.42 -6.29
N ASP A 149 9.32 12.17 -7.32
CA ASP A 149 10.10 13.41 -7.21
C ASP A 149 9.37 14.45 -6.37
N ALA A 150 8.06 14.62 -6.56
CA ALA A 150 7.26 15.52 -5.76
C ALA A 150 7.19 15.10 -4.28
N ALA A 151 7.10 13.80 -4.00
CA ALA A 151 7.12 13.25 -2.65
C ALA A 151 8.48 13.45 -1.96
N LEU A 152 9.59 13.19 -2.67
CA LEU A 152 10.95 13.44 -2.20
C LEU A 152 11.20 14.93 -1.93
N ALA A 153 10.77 15.81 -2.85
CA ALA A 153 10.88 17.25 -2.68
C ALA A 153 10.13 17.74 -1.42
N PHE A 154 8.96 17.16 -1.13
CA PHE A 154 8.20 17.49 0.07
C PHE A 154 8.91 17.10 1.37
N VAL A 155 9.58 15.95 1.44
CA VAL A 155 10.30 15.54 2.66
C VAL A 155 11.69 16.18 2.78
N ASN A 156 12.30 16.60 1.68
CA ASN A 156 13.63 17.22 1.68
C ASN A 156 13.61 18.74 1.90
N ASN A 157 12.47 19.41 1.75
CA ASN A 157 12.35 20.85 1.98
C ASN A 157 12.16 21.25 3.46
N GLY A 158 12.35 20.32 4.40
CA GLY A 158 12.19 20.53 5.84
C GLY A 158 10.73 20.57 6.34
N LYS A 159 9.72 20.47 5.46
CA LYS A 159 8.29 20.47 5.84
C LYS A 159 7.73 19.07 6.12
N GLY A 160 8.42 18.02 5.69
CA GLY A 160 8.03 16.63 5.95
C GLY A 160 8.48 16.14 7.33
N ALA A 161 7.57 15.53 8.08
CA ALA A 161 7.90 14.89 9.35
C ALA A 161 8.84 13.69 9.13
N ARG A 162 9.92 13.61 9.92
CA ARG A 162 10.89 12.51 9.91
C ARG A 162 10.45 11.35 10.82
N ASN A 163 9.21 10.93 10.66
CA ASN A 163 8.56 9.84 11.38
C ASN A 163 7.98 8.83 10.37
N ASN A 164 6.95 8.06 10.71
CA ASN A 164 6.29 7.14 9.78
C ASN A 164 5.96 7.75 8.40
N HIS A 165 5.65 9.04 8.31
CA HIS A 165 5.40 9.67 7.01
C HIS A 165 6.61 9.62 6.08
N TYR A 166 7.82 9.73 6.61
CA TYR A 166 9.06 9.58 5.85
C TYR A 166 9.23 8.14 5.35
N TYR A 167 8.88 7.15 6.17
CA TYR A 167 8.98 5.73 5.81
C TYR A 167 7.98 5.37 4.70
N TRP A 168 6.77 5.93 4.76
CA TRP A 168 5.79 5.81 3.67
C TRP A 168 6.24 6.48 2.36
N VAL A 169 7.01 7.57 2.42
CA VAL A 169 7.68 8.11 1.22
C VAL A 169 8.73 7.12 0.71
N GLY A 170 9.48 6.49 1.61
CA GLY A 170 10.41 5.40 1.29
C GLY A 170 9.75 4.30 0.47
N LEU A 171 8.61 3.77 0.94
CA LEU A 171 7.84 2.76 0.20
C LEU A 171 7.37 3.27 -1.17
N ALA A 172 6.78 4.47 -1.23
CA ALA A 172 6.25 5.02 -2.47
C ALA A 172 7.34 5.18 -3.55
N VAL A 173 8.51 5.66 -3.13
CA VAL A 173 9.68 5.85 -3.99
C VAL A 173 10.30 4.50 -4.37
N MET A 174 10.41 3.56 -3.43
CA MET A 174 10.92 2.21 -3.73
C MET A 174 10.06 1.50 -4.77
N ALA A 175 8.74 1.47 -4.56
CA ALA A 175 7.79 0.88 -5.49
C ALA A 175 7.88 1.54 -6.86
N THR A 176 8.09 2.87 -6.92
CA THR A 176 8.32 3.57 -8.19
C THR A 176 9.61 3.07 -8.88
N GLY A 177 10.72 2.99 -8.15
CA GLY A 177 12.00 2.50 -8.68
C GLY A 177 11.92 1.07 -9.22
N VAL A 178 11.28 0.17 -8.48
CA VAL A 178 11.04 -1.22 -8.93
C VAL A 178 10.13 -1.24 -10.17
N ALA A 179 9.07 -0.43 -10.18
CA ALA A 179 8.11 -0.41 -11.27
C ALA A 179 8.68 0.13 -12.59
N THR A 180 9.58 1.11 -12.54
CA THR A 180 10.16 1.76 -13.73
C THR A 180 11.58 1.29 -14.06
N GLY A 181 12.24 0.56 -13.15
CA GLY A 181 13.65 0.20 -13.27
C GLY A 181 14.63 1.36 -13.00
N GLU A 182 14.16 2.48 -12.44
CA GLU A 182 15.02 3.63 -12.14
C GLU A 182 15.75 3.48 -10.80
N GLN A 183 17.03 3.11 -10.87
CA GLN A 183 17.89 2.87 -9.70
C GLN A 183 17.95 4.02 -8.71
N ARG A 184 17.89 5.29 -9.17
CA ARG A 184 17.95 6.47 -8.29
C ARG A 184 16.86 6.48 -7.22
N TYR A 185 15.70 5.89 -7.51
CA TYR A 185 14.61 5.79 -6.55
C TYR A 185 14.83 4.66 -5.55
N ILE A 186 15.39 3.53 -5.99
CA ILE A 186 15.81 2.44 -5.10
C ILE A 186 16.89 2.93 -4.13
N ASP A 187 17.88 3.70 -4.63
CA ASP A 187 18.92 4.29 -3.79
C ASP A 187 18.36 5.31 -2.79
N ALA A 188 17.40 6.14 -3.21
CA ALA A 188 16.72 7.08 -2.33
C ALA A 188 15.91 6.36 -1.24
N ALA A 189 15.18 5.31 -1.62
CA ALA A 189 14.46 4.45 -0.70
C ALA A 189 15.37 3.72 0.28
N SER A 190 16.52 3.21 -0.18
CA SER A 190 17.54 2.58 0.69
C SER A 190 18.03 3.55 1.77
N LYS A 191 18.28 4.81 1.42
CA LYS A 191 18.67 5.85 2.41
C LYS A 191 17.56 6.14 3.41
N ILE A 192 16.30 6.19 2.96
CA ILE A 192 15.13 6.37 3.84
C ILE A 192 14.99 5.18 4.79
N TYR A 193 15.14 3.96 4.27
CA TYR A 193 15.07 2.73 5.04
C TYR A 193 16.14 2.67 6.12
N ASP A 194 17.40 2.93 5.75
CA ASP A 194 18.52 2.96 6.69
C ASP A 194 18.33 4.03 7.77
N SER A 195 17.76 5.20 7.42
CA SER A 195 17.39 6.22 8.41
C SER A 195 16.31 5.70 9.37
N ALA A 196 15.28 5.04 8.85
CA ALA A 196 14.21 4.47 9.67
C ALA A 196 14.74 3.41 10.64
N LEU A 197 15.64 2.53 10.18
CA LEU A 197 16.26 1.53 11.04
C LEU A 197 17.10 2.14 12.16
N ASN A 198 17.73 3.30 11.92
CA ASN A 198 18.46 4.03 12.94
C ASN A 198 17.54 4.70 13.96
N ASP A 199 16.29 5.01 13.60
CA ASP A 199 15.29 5.57 14.52
C ASP A 199 14.74 4.50 15.50
N ILE A 200 14.90 3.22 15.19
CA ILE A 200 14.40 2.10 16.01
C ILE A 200 15.34 1.87 17.20
N GLY A 201 14.83 2.17 18.41
CA GLY A 201 15.51 1.96 19.67
C GLY A 201 15.85 0.49 19.93
N ASP A 202 16.73 0.23 20.90
CA ASP A 202 17.14 -1.13 21.27
C ASP A 202 15.98 -2.00 21.78
N ASP A 203 14.96 -1.36 22.35
CA ASP A 203 13.72 -1.97 22.81
C ASP A 203 12.63 -2.10 21.73
N GLY A 204 12.96 -1.73 20.48
CA GLY A 204 12.05 -1.76 19.33
C GLY A 204 11.11 -0.54 19.24
N SER A 205 11.27 0.47 20.11
CA SER A 205 10.44 1.67 20.08
C SER A 205 10.90 2.70 19.05
N LEU A 206 9.96 3.51 18.57
CA LEU A 206 10.20 4.68 17.72
C LEU A 206 9.88 5.94 18.52
N PRO A 207 10.88 6.79 18.87
CA PRO A 207 10.67 7.93 19.76
C PRO A 207 9.57 8.89 19.31
N LEU A 208 9.47 9.18 18.00
CA LEU A 208 8.43 10.06 17.47
C LEU A 208 7.04 9.44 17.48
N GLU A 209 6.93 8.11 17.42
CA GLU A 209 5.66 7.42 17.51
C GLU A 209 5.24 7.20 18.98
N MET A 210 6.19 7.14 19.91
CA MET A 210 5.90 7.19 21.35
C MET A 210 5.23 8.50 21.77
N ASN A 211 5.51 9.60 21.06
CA ASN A 211 4.90 10.91 21.31
C ASN A 211 3.42 10.99 20.90
N ARG A 212 2.80 9.91 20.42
CA ARG A 212 1.40 9.88 19.94
C ARG A 212 0.40 9.46 21.00
N ALA A 213 0.79 9.55 22.27
CA ALA A 213 -0.03 9.29 23.45
C ALA A 213 -0.79 7.96 23.33
N GLY A 214 -2.13 7.98 23.41
CA GLY A 214 -2.99 6.80 23.29
C GLY A 214 -2.94 6.10 21.94
N ARG A 215 -2.23 6.64 20.93
CA ARG A 215 -2.08 6.02 19.61
C ARG A 215 -0.68 5.51 19.34
N ALA A 216 0.22 5.53 20.33
CA ALA A 216 1.62 5.15 20.13
C ALA A 216 1.77 3.75 19.53
N LEU A 217 1.07 2.74 20.05
CA LEU A 217 1.08 1.38 19.49
C LEU A 217 0.59 1.35 18.03
N ALA A 218 -0.54 2.00 17.75
CA ALA A 218 -1.08 2.09 16.39
C ALA A 218 -0.10 2.76 15.41
N TYR A 219 0.63 3.80 15.85
CA TYR A 219 1.64 4.46 15.04
C TYR A 219 2.92 3.63 14.84
N HIS A 220 3.34 2.81 15.83
CA HIS A 220 4.44 1.85 15.62
C HIS A 220 4.06 0.83 14.55
N ASN A 221 2.85 0.27 14.62
CA ASN A 221 2.35 -0.63 13.59
C ASN A 221 2.28 0.05 12.21
N TYR A 222 1.83 1.31 12.17
CA TYR A 222 1.73 2.09 10.94
C TYR A 222 3.09 2.47 10.33
N ALA A 223 4.12 2.62 11.17
CA ALA A 223 5.51 2.84 10.75
C ALA A 223 6.17 1.55 10.24
N LEU A 224 5.88 0.43 10.87
CA LEU A 224 6.43 -0.89 10.53
C LEU A 224 5.96 -1.36 9.15
N ALA A 225 4.68 -1.19 8.83
CA ALA A 225 4.09 -1.71 7.60
C ALA A 225 4.82 -1.31 6.30
N PRO A 226 5.13 -0.02 6.03
CA PRO A 226 5.87 0.35 4.83
C PRO A 226 7.30 -0.18 4.83
N LEU A 227 7.95 -0.30 5.99
CA LEU A 227 9.32 -0.83 6.09
C LEU A 227 9.37 -2.32 5.76
N VAL A 228 8.37 -3.10 6.20
CA VAL A 228 8.23 -4.50 5.80
C VAL A 228 8.05 -4.60 4.29
N MET A 229 7.18 -3.79 3.69
CA MET A 229 6.99 -3.81 2.23
C MET A 229 8.25 -3.38 1.46
N MET A 230 9.05 -2.45 2.00
CA MET A 230 10.35 -2.11 1.42
C MET A 230 11.32 -3.29 1.48
N ALA A 231 11.33 -4.04 2.59
CA ALA A 231 12.16 -5.23 2.69
C ALA A 231 11.74 -6.32 1.72
N GLU A 232 10.43 -6.55 1.56
CA GLU A 232 9.90 -7.46 0.54
C GLU A 232 10.28 -7.02 -0.88
N LEU A 233 10.09 -5.74 -1.24
CA LEU A 233 10.49 -5.23 -2.56
C LEU A 233 11.99 -5.38 -2.84
N SER A 234 12.85 -5.37 -1.81
CA SER A 234 14.29 -5.56 -1.99
C SER A 234 14.66 -6.95 -2.52
N ARG A 235 13.82 -7.95 -2.27
CA ARG A 235 14.05 -9.34 -2.66
C ARG A 235 13.93 -9.55 -4.17
N LEU A 236 13.12 -8.72 -4.85
CA LEU A 236 13.06 -8.64 -6.33
C LEU A 236 14.39 -8.19 -6.96
N HIS A 237 15.31 -7.65 -6.14
CA HIS A 237 16.67 -7.27 -6.53
C HIS A 237 17.73 -8.14 -5.86
N HIS A 238 17.34 -9.30 -5.33
CA HIS A 238 18.22 -10.24 -4.63
C HIS A 238 18.93 -9.65 -3.40
N GLU A 239 18.34 -8.62 -2.77
CA GLU A 239 18.77 -8.11 -1.49
C GLU A 239 17.86 -8.61 -0.36
N ASP A 240 18.42 -8.68 0.85
CA ASP A 240 17.66 -8.98 2.07
C ASP A 240 17.78 -7.80 3.05
N TRP A 241 16.79 -6.91 3.01
CA TRP A 241 16.79 -5.74 3.88
C TRP A 241 16.33 -6.05 5.31
N TYR A 242 15.73 -7.22 5.57
CA TYR A 242 15.38 -7.63 6.94
C TYR A 242 16.63 -7.77 7.81
N LEU A 243 17.76 -8.16 7.24
CA LEU A 243 19.01 -8.36 7.99
C LEU A 243 19.79 -7.05 8.26
N ARG A 244 19.39 -5.93 7.64
CA ARG A 244 20.10 -4.66 7.78
C ARG A 244 20.12 -4.17 9.24
N ARG A 245 21.22 -3.53 9.61
CA ARG A 245 21.47 -2.95 10.95
C ARG A 245 21.23 -3.94 12.10
N HIS A 246 21.59 -5.21 11.93
CA HIS A 246 21.41 -6.26 12.94
C HIS A 246 19.94 -6.53 13.28
N GLY A 247 19.08 -6.59 12.25
CA GLY A 247 17.68 -6.96 12.41
C GLY A 247 16.83 -5.95 13.19
N ARG A 248 17.08 -4.64 12.99
CA ARG A 248 16.32 -3.56 13.66
C ARG A 248 14.83 -3.63 13.35
N LEU A 249 14.47 -4.03 12.14
CA LEU A 249 13.07 -4.15 11.73
C LEU A 249 12.33 -5.21 12.56
N GLN A 250 12.97 -6.34 12.86
CA GLN A 250 12.43 -7.43 13.68
C GLN A 250 12.18 -6.96 15.12
N LYS A 251 13.06 -6.11 15.68
CA LYS A 251 12.83 -5.52 17.02
C LYS A 251 11.56 -4.68 17.06
N LEU A 252 11.33 -3.85 16.03
CA LEU A 252 10.09 -3.08 15.90
C LEU A 252 8.88 -4.00 15.75
N ALA A 253 8.98 -5.05 14.92
CA ALA A 253 7.91 -6.03 14.74
C ALA A 253 7.57 -6.75 16.06
N GLN A 254 8.57 -7.21 16.81
CA GLN A 254 8.39 -7.80 18.12
C GLN A 254 7.69 -6.83 19.08
N ARG A 255 8.16 -5.57 19.16
CA ARG A 255 7.53 -4.55 20.02
C ARG A 255 6.07 -4.31 19.69
N VAL A 256 5.71 -4.31 18.40
CA VAL A 256 4.31 -4.17 17.97
C VAL A 256 3.49 -5.39 18.36
N LEU A 257 3.98 -6.62 18.13
CA LEU A 257 3.27 -7.85 18.51
C LEU A 257 3.09 -7.95 20.03
N ASP A 258 4.14 -7.65 20.80
CA ASP A 258 4.08 -7.60 22.27
C ASP A 258 3.01 -6.61 22.73
N GLY A 259 2.99 -5.40 22.15
CA GLY A 259 1.99 -4.38 22.49
C GLY A 259 0.56 -4.75 22.10
N ILE A 260 0.39 -5.53 21.02
CA ILE A 260 -0.93 -6.06 20.62
C ILE A 260 -1.41 -7.14 21.60
N ALA A 261 -0.50 -8.00 22.06
CA ALA A 261 -0.82 -9.04 23.04
C ALA A 261 -1.08 -8.45 24.44
N ASP A 262 -0.25 -7.49 24.86
CA ASP A 262 -0.37 -6.76 26.11
C ASP A 262 0.09 -5.29 25.95
N PRO A 263 -0.85 -4.32 25.98
CA PRO A 263 -0.50 -2.91 25.79
C PRO A 263 0.17 -2.28 27.02
N THR A 264 0.35 -3.00 28.13
CA THR A 264 0.85 -2.45 29.41
C THR A 264 2.16 -1.67 29.25
N TRP A 265 3.10 -2.17 28.45
CA TRP A 265 4.37 -1.47 28.22
C TRP A 265 4.16 -0.08 27.58
N PHE A 266 3.29 0.01 26.57
CA PHE A 266 2.95 1.29 25.93
C PHE A 266 2.16 2.20 26.87
N VAL A 267 1.22 1.64 27.64
CA VAL A 267 0.44 2.41 28.64
C VAL A 267 1.37 3.03 29.68
N GLN A 268 2.33 2.27 30.21
CA GLN A 268 3.30 2.79 31.19
C GLN A 268 4.20 3.89 30.60
N LYS A 269 4.65 3.73 29.35
CA LYS A 269 5.55 4.69 28.70
C LYS A 269 4.85 5.98 28.24
N THR A 270 3.58 5.91 27.89
CA THR A 270 2.81 7.05 27.35
C THR A 270 1.90 7.70 28.39
N GLY A 271 1.58 7.00 29.49
CA GLY A 271 0.56 7.42 30.44
C GLY A 271 -0.87 7.35 29.91
N ALA A 272 -1.11 6.68 28.78
CA ALA A 272 -2.41 6.66 28.10
C ALA A 272 -2.82 5.25 27.68
N ALA A 273 -4.12 4.94 27.79
CA ALA A 273 -4.70 3.73 27.21
C ALA A 273 -4.49 3.72 25.69
N GLN A 274 -4.18 2.55 25.12
CA GLN A 274 -3.76 2.42 23.73
C GLN A 274 -4.91 2.03 22.78
N GLU A 275 -4.94 2.68 21.61
CA GLU A 275 -5.71 2.23 20.45
C GLU A 275 -5.03 1.01 19.82
N MET A 276 -5.76 -0.10 19.77
CA MET A 276 -5.25 -1.34 19.19
C MET A 276 -5.28 -1.30 17.65
N PRO A 277 -4.16 -1.60 16.96
CA PRO A 277 -4.16 -1.72 15.51
C PRO A 277 -5.01 -2.93 15.08
N LYS A 278 -5.74 -2.79 13.97
CA LYS A 278 -6.69 -3.81 13.48
C LYS A 278 -6.84 -3.78 11.96
N GLY A 279 -7.28 -4.88 11.38
CA GLY A 279 -7.60 -4.99 9.96
C GLY A 279 -6.36 -5.02 9.06
N GLY A 280 -6.52 -4.58 7.81
CA GLY A 280 -5.53 -4.79 6.74
C GLY A 280 -4.13 -4.22 6.97
N ILE A 281 -3.97 -3.21 7.82
CA ILE A 281 -2.66 -2.62 8.16
C ILE A 281 -1.77 -3.62 8.93
N LEU A 282 -2.35 -4.64 9.57
CA LEU A 282 -1.61 -5.75 10.18
C LEU A 282 -1.05 -6.73 9.14
N GLY A 283 -1.37 -6.56 7.85
CA GLY A 283 -1.02 -7.51 6.81
C GLY A 283 0.47 -7.77 6.66
N TRP A 284 1.35 -6.90 7.16
CA TRP A 284 2.80 -7.14 7.18
C TRP A 284 3.20 -8.43 7.91
N ILE A 285 2.35 -8.97 8.81
CA ILE A 285 2.65 -10.21 9.54
C ILE A 285 2.81 -11.43 8.62
N VAL A 286 2.16 -11.44 7.44
CA VAL A 286 2.18 -12.61 6.57
C VAL A 286 3.58 -12.87 6.00
N PHE A 287 4.41 -11.83 5.88
CA PHE A 287 5.77 -11.91 5.34
C PHE A 287 6.82 -12.35 6.36
N TYR A 288 6.48 -12.34 7.66
CA TYR A 288 7.39 -12.81 8.70
C TYR A 288 7.34 -14.31 8.95
N ARG A 289 6.31 -15.01 8.45
CA ARG A 289 6.13 -16.45 8.70
C ARG A 289 7.33 -17.28 8.26
N GLU A 290 8.00 -16.86 7.18
CA GLU A 290 9.16 -17.54 6.61
C GLU A 290 10.48 -16.89 7.03
N THR A 291 10.48 -15.55 7.17
CA THR A 291 11.69 -14.75 7.43
C THR A 291 12.08 -14.67 8.92
N ALA A 292 11.13 -14.84 9.85
CA ALA A 292 11.37 -14.75 11.29
C ALA A 292 10.45 -15.72 12.07
N PRO A 293 10.79 -17.01 12.17
CA PRO A 293 9.98 -18.02 12.86
C PRO A 293 9.64 -17.66 14.32
N GLU A 294 10.50 -16.89 14.99
CA GLU A 294 10.28 -16.38 16.34
C GLU A 294 9.07 -15.42 16.44
N LEU A 295 8.71 -14.75 15.34
CA LEU A 295 7.54 -13.87 15.26
C LEU A 295 6.27 -14.62 14.83
N THR A 296 6.39 -15.87 14.39
CA THR A 296 5.24 -16.69 13.93
C THR A 296 4.30 -17.01 15.09
N ALA A 297 4.81 -17.50 16.22
CA ALA A 297 3.94 -17.84 17.35
C ALA A 297 3.21 -16.61 17.94
N PRO A 298 3.87 -15.46 18.19
CA PRO A 298 3.18 -14.24 18.65
C PRO A 298 2.14 -13.68 17.66
N SER A 299 2.31 -13.91 16.35
CA SER A 299 1.38 -13.40 15.33
C SER A 299 0.24 -14.37 14.98
N GLN A 300 0.29 -15.62 15.45
CA GLN A 300 -0.64 -16.69 15.06
C GLN A 300 -2.11 -16.34 15.31
N ALA A 301 -2.43 -15.71 16.44
CA ALA A 301 -3.81 -15.32 16.76
C ALA A 301 -4.33 -14.25 15.78
N LEU A 302 -3.46 -13.37 15.30
CA LEU A 302 -3.83 -12.30 14.36
C LEU A 302 -4.14 -12.83 12.97
N MET A 303 -3.58 -13.98 12.58
CA MET A 303 -3.85 -14.61 11.28
C MET A 303 -5.32 -14.97 11.07
N THR A 304 -6.13 -15.06 12.13
CA THR A 304 -7.59 -15.23 12.04
C THR A 304 -8.29 -14.04 11.36
N GLN A 305 -7.64 -12.88 11.25
CA GLN A 305 -8.13 -11.70 10.54
C GLN A 305 -7.84 -11.73 9.02
N ALA A 306 -7.10 -12.73 8.53
CA ALA A 306 -6.85 -12.89 7.11
C ALA A 306 -8.16 -13.14 6.32
N PRO A 307 -8.23 -12.76 5.04
CA PRO A 307 -7.17 -12.15 4.24
C PRO A 307 -6.92 -10.67 4.58
N PHE A 308 -5.65 -10.29 4.65
CA PHE A 308 -5.26 -8.90 4.88
C PHE A 308 -5.25 -8.12 3.56
N ARG A 309 -6.06 -7.05 3.51
CA ARG A 309 -6.16 -6.17 2.35
C ARG A 309 -5.91 -4.74 2.74
N TYR A 310 -4.93 -4.10 2.11
CA TYR A 310 -4.60 -2.70 2.30
C TYR A 310 -4.01 -2.12 1.01
N ALA A 311 -4.81 -1.36 0.26
CA ALA A 311 -4.46 -0.97 -1.10
C ALA A 311 -3.16 -0.14 -1.20
N GLN A 312 -2.86 0.68 -0.18
CA GLN A 312 -1.62 1.46 -0.11
C GLN A 312 -0.36 0.60 0.14
N LEU A 313 -0.52 -0.64 0.62
CA LEU A 313 0.55 -1.64 0.79
C LEU A 313 0.54 -2.69 -0.34
N GLY A 314 -0.13 -2.40 -1.45
CA GLY A 314 -0.16 -3.29 -2.60
C GLY A 314 -1.35 -4.22 -2.67
N GLY A 315 -2.38 -4.03 -1.82
CA GLY A 315 -3.65 -4.75 -1.95
C GLY A 315 -3.76 -5.93 -1.03
N ASN A 316 -3.99 -7.12 -1.58
CA ASN A 316 -4.19 -8.35 -0.84
C ASN A 316 -2.84 -8.99 -0.44
N LEU A 317 -2.28 -8.52 0.68
CA LEU A 317 -0.98 -8.96 1.18
C LEU A 317 -0.93 -10.48 1.42
N SER A 318 -2.04 -11.08 1.86
CA SER A 318 -2.14 -12.54 2.02
C SER A 318 -1.90 -13.27 0.69
N VAL A 319 -2.48 -12.78 -0.41
CA VAL A 319 -2.25 -13.35 -1.74
C VAL A 319 -0.80 -13.12 -2.21
N LEU A 320 -0.21 -11.96 -1.93
CA LEU A 320 1.18 -11.69 -2.31
C LEU A 320 2.15 -12.67 -1.63
N ALA A 321 1.95 -12.94 -0.35
CA ALA A 321 2.74 -13.92 0.39
C ALA A 321 2.48 -15.35 -0.10
N ASP A 322 1.22 -15.77 -0.21
CA ASP A 322 0.87 -17.13 -0.66
C ASP A 322 1.39 -17.46 -2.08
N LYS A 323 1.63 -16.43 -2.90
CA LYS A 323 2.17 -16.54 -4.26
C LYS A 323 3.68 -16.30 -4.34
N HIS A 324 4.37 -16.11 -3.22
CA HIS A 324 5.79 -15.77 -3.16
C HIS A 324 6.15 -14.62 -4.12
N PHE A 325 5.27 -13.60 -4.19
CA PHE A 325 5.33 -12.59 -5.25
C PHE A 325 6.66 -11.84 -5.28
N PHE A 326 7.29 -11.63 -4.13
CA PHE A 326 8.53 -10.88 -3.99
C PHE A 326 9.80 -11.74 -4.10
N GLU A 327 9.66 -13.06 -4.29
CA GLU A 327 10.77 -14.03 -4.36
C GLU A 327 11.01 -14.55 -5.79
N GLN A 328 10.33 -13.95 -6.78
CA GLN A 328 10.39 -14.31 -8.20
C GLN A 328 11.68 -13.83 -8.88
#